data_AF-A0AAN1PK34-F1
#
_entry.id   AF-A0AAN1PK34-F1
#
_cell.length_a   1.000
_cell.length_b   1.000
_cell.length_c   1.000
_cell.angle_alpha   90.00
_cell.angle_beta   90.00
_cell.angle_gamma   90.00
#
_symmetry.space_group_name_H-M   'P 1'
#
loop_
_entity.id
_entity.type
_entity.pdbx_description
1 polymer ?
#
loop_
_entity_poly.entity_id
_entity_poly.type
_entity_poly.pdbx_seq_one_letter_code
_entity_poly.pdbx_strand_id
1 'polypeptide(L)'
;MKKIVPSQEKTFPIYFDGEWYLLVNPDVAEAGIDPLVHFMDFGAHEKRNPNPDFDTETYLRLNPDIASFPLGPFLHYVFYGYHEGRKFQAP
;
A
#
# COMPACT_ATOMS: atom_id res chain seq x y z
N MET A 1 -1.00 33.65 17.27
CA MET A 1 -1.74 32.90 16.24
C MET A 1 -2.02 31.49 16.74
N LYS A 2 -3.29 31.04 16.74
CA LYS A 2 -3.60 29.62 16.92
C LYS A 2 -3.06 28.90 15.69
N LYS A 3 -2.07 28.01 15.85
CA LYS A 3 -1.72 27.06 14.81
C LYS A 3 -2.99 26.26 14.55
N ILE A 4 -3.58 26.43 13.38
CA ILE A 4 -4.58 25.49 12.89
C ILE A 4 -3.78 24.21 12.66
N VAL A 5 -3.78 23.33 13.66
CA VAL A 5 -3.38 21.94 13.45
C VAL A 5 -4.48 21.40 12.54
N PRO A 6 -4.17 20.94 11.32
CA PRO A 6 -5.17 20.28 10.51
C PRO A 6 -5.78 19.18 11.39
N SER A 7 -7.10 19.19 11.51
CA SER A 7 -7.84 18.02 12.00
C SER A 7 -7.27 16.81 11.29
N GLN A 8 -7.11 15.70 12.00
CA GLN A 8 -6.72 14.40 11.45
C GLN A 8 -7.67 14.05 10.29
N GLU A 9 -7.36 14.51 9.08
CA GLU A 9 -8.09 14.14 7.90
C GLU A 9 -7.83 12.66 7.72
N LYS A 10 -8.89 11.86 7.62
CA LYS A 10 -8.75 10.45 7.25
C LYS A 10 -8.07 10.42 5.90
N THR A 11 -6.78 10.17 5.87
CA THR A 11 -6.05 9.89 4.64
C THR A 11 -6.57 8.55 4.13
N PHE A 12 -7.15 8.55 2.94
CA PHE A 12 -7.50 7.31 2.27
C PHE A 12 -6.18 6.66 1.82
N PRO A 13 -5.81 5.46 2.29
CA PRO A 13 -4.53 4.81 1.95
C PRO A 13 -4.51 4.27 0.50
N ILE A 14 -5.41 4.75 -0.36
CA ILE A 14 -5.61 4.33 -1.74
C ILE A 14 -4.82 5.29 -2.64
N TYR A 15 -3.51 5.16 -2.60
CA TYR A 15 -2.59 5.88 -3.48
C TYR A 15 -1.31 5.08 -3.65
N PHE A 16 -0.51 5.45 -4.66
CA PHE A 16 0.85 4.93 -4.82
C PHE A 16 1.82 6.10 -4.69
N ASP A 17 2.81 5.96 -3.82
CA ASP A 17 3.85 6.96 -3.61
C ASP A 17 5.16 6.46 -4.21
N GLY A 18 5.45 6.88 -5.44
CA GLY A 18 6.64 6.42 -6.17
C GLY A 18 7.95 6.89 -5.56
N GLU A 19 8.01 8.11 -5.01
CA GLU A 19 9.22 8.63 -4.37
C GLU A 19 9.53 7.86 -3.09
N TRP A 20 8.51 7.66 -2.25
CA TRP A 20 8.64 6.83 -1.05
C TRP A 20 8.95 5.37 -1.40
N TYR A 21 8.32 4.82 -2.45
CA TYR A 21 8.57 3.46 -2.88
C TYR A 21 10.03 3.25 -3.27
N LEU A 22 10.64 4.17 -4.05
CA LEU A 22 12.07 4.09 -4.37
C LEU A 22 12.96 4.29 -3.13
N LEU A 23 12.55 5.15 -2.21
CA LEU A 23 13.28 5.38 -0.95
C LEU A 23 13.39 4.11 -0.09
N VAL A 24 12.32 3.31 -0.03
CA VAL A 24 12.30 2.08 0.80
C VAL A 24 12.70 0.82 0.04
N ASN A 25 12.83 0.89 -1.28
CA ASN A 25 13.22 -0.20 -2.17
C ASN A 25 14.46 0.19 -2.99
N PRO A 26 15.66 0.25 -2.37
CA PRO A 26 16.88 0.71 -3.04
C PRO A 26 17.29 -0.19 -4.21
N ASP A 27 16.91 -1.47 -4.19
CA ASP A 27 17.13 -2.40 -5.30
C ASP A 27 16.41 -1.94 -6.58
N VAL A 28 15.20 -1.40 -6.46
CA VAL A 28 14.42 -0.85 -7.58
C VAL A 28 15.02 0.46 -8.06
N ALA A 29 15.43 1.32 -7.13
CA ALA A 29 16.07 2.60 -7.43
C ALA A 29 17.41 2.41 -8.17
N GLU A 30 18.25 1.48 -7.70
CA GLU A 30 19.52 1.14 -8.34
C GLU A 30 19.34 0.52 -9.72
N ALA A 31 18.27 -0.27 -9.91
CA ALA A 31 17.92 -0.84 -11.22
C ALA A 31 17.39 0.21 -12.22
N GLY A 32 17.01 1.41 -11.76
CA GLY A 32 16.47 2.48 -12.60
C GLY A 32 15.12 2.15 -13.25
N ILE A 33 14.35 1.25 -12.65
CA ILE A 33 13.02 0.82 -13.13
C ILE A 33 11.98 1.83 -12.65
N ASP A 34 10.96 2.09 -13.47
CA ASP A 34 9.80 2.88 -13.03
C ASP A 34 9.14 2.22 -11.81
N PRO A 35 8.94 2.95 -10.70
CA PRO A 35 8.49 2.35 -9.45
C PRO A 35 7.08 1.77 -9.55
N LEU A 36 6.19 2.40 -10.33
CA LEU A 36 4.83 1.90 -10.50
C LEU A 36 4.83 0.61 -11.33
N VAL A 37 5.60 0.57 -12.41
CA VAL A 37 5.77 -0.66 -13.21
C VAL A 37 6.32 -1.79 -12.35
N HIS A 38 7.38 -1.54 -11.57
CA HIS A 38 7.93 -2.57 -10.67
C HIS A 38 6.88 -3.03 -9.64
N PHE A 39 6.14 -2.10 -9.04
CA PHE A 39 5.13 -2.46 -8.05
C PHE A 39 4.03 -3.34 -8.63
N MET A 40 3.52 -3.00 -9.82
CA MET A 40 2.44 -3.73 -10.48
C MET A 40 2.89 -5.12 -10.95
N ASP A 41 4.10 -5.25 -11.48
CA ASP A 41 4.60 -6.52 -12.03
C ASP A 41 5.16 -7.45 -10.94
N PHE A 42 5.73 -6.90 -9.87
CA PHE A 42 6.44 -7.67 -8.84
C PHE A 42 6.04 -7.26 -7.42
N GLY A 43 6.13 -5.97 -7.10
CA GLY A 43 6.08 -5.48 -5.72
C GLY A 43 4.82 -5.88 -4.95
N ALA A 44 3.65 -5.87 -5.60
CA ALA A 44 2.40 -6.30 -4.99
C ALA A 44 2.44 -7.78 -4.54
N HIS A 45 3.00 -8.67 -5.37
CA HIS A 45 3.16 -10.10 -5.05
C HIS A 45 4.27 -10.35 -4.02
N GLU A 46 5.32 -9.52 -4.04
CA GLU A 46 6.39 -9.51 -3.04
C GLU A 46 5.95 -8.92 -1.70
N LYS A 47 4.67 -8.52 -1.57
CA LYS A 47 4.09 -7.92 -0.36
C LYS A 47 4.72 -6.58 0.01
N ARG A 48 5.33 -5.87 -0.94
CA ARG A 48 5.86 -4.52 -0.73
C ARG A 48 4.69 -3.55 -0.55
N ASN A 49 4.89 -2.54 0.29
CA ASN A 49 3.89 -1.51 0.51
C ASN A 49 3.89 -0.49 -0.66
N PRO A 50 2.72 -0.03 -1.11
CA PRO A 50 2.61 0.98 -2.18
C PRO A 50 2.82 2.42 -1.69
N ASN A 51 2.66 2.63 -0.39
CA ASN A 51 2.69 3.92 0.30
C ASN A 51 2.92 3.70 1.82
N PRO A 52 3.23 4.75 2.60
CA PRO A 52 3.48 4.60 4.04
C PRO A 52 2.24 4.29 4.89
N ASP A 53 1.03 4.48 4.37
CA ASP A 53 -0.23 4.33 5.11
C ASP A 53 -0.86 2.93 4.97
N PHE A 54 -0.43 2.15 3.98
CA PHE A 54 -0.92 0.80 3.71
C PHE A 54 0.11 -0.27 4.10
N ASP A 55 -0.21 -1.03 5.15
CA ASP A 55 0.58 -2.17 5.59
C ASP A 55 0.04 -3.47 4.96
N THR A 56 0.75 -3.93 3.93
CA THR A 56 0.41 -5.11 3.14
C THR A 56 0.43 -6.39 3.98
N GLU A 57 1.40 -6.53 4.89
CA GLU A 57 1.51 -7.73 5.72
C GLU A 57 0.39 -7.78 6.76
N THR A 58 0.09 -6.64 7.40
CA THR A 58 -1.07 -6.55 8.30
C THR A 58 -2.37 -6.81 7.56
N TYR A 59 -2.54 -6.27 6.35
CA TYR A 59 -3.73 -6.53 5.55
C TYR A 59 -3.88 -8.03 5.25
N LEU A 60 -2.82 -8.71 4.80
CA LEU A 60 -2.84 -10.16 4.56
C LEU A 60 -3.12 -10.97 5.83
N ARG A 61 -2.51 -10.59 6.96
CA ARG A 61 -2.72 -11.26 8.25
C ARG A 61 -4.17 -11.16 8.74
N LEU A 62 -4.82 -10.03 8.51
CA LEU A 62 -6.23 -9.82 8.88
C LEU A 62 -7.22 -10.38 7.85
N ASN A 63 -6.75 -10.67 6.64
CA ASN A 63 -7.56 -11.09 5.51
C ASN A 63 -6.90 -12.29 4.79
N PRO A 64 -6.68 -13.43 5.47
CA PRO A 64 -5.88 -14.53 4.91
C PRO A 64 -6.51 -15.19 3.67
N ASP A 65 -7.80 -15.00 3.44
CA ASP A 65 -8.53 -15.49 2.26
C ASP A 65 -8.06 -14.87 0.93
N ILE A 66 -7.40 -13.71 0.98
CA ILE A 66 -6.91 -13.00 -0.20
C ILE A 66 -5.45 -13.31 -0.54
N ALA A 67 -4.79 -14.22 0.20
CA ALA A 67 -3.37 -14.51 0.01
C ALA A 67 -3.03 -15.02 -1.40
N SER A 68 -4.00 -15.59 -2.11
CA SER A 68 -3.88 -16.04 -3.51
C SER A 68 -4.55 -15.10 -4.52
N PHE A 69 -4.93 -13.88 -4.12
CA PHE A 69 -5.60 -12.94 -5.02
C PHE A 69 -4.67 -12.54 -6.18
N PRO A 70 -5.08 -12.70 -7.46
CA PRO A 70 -4.17 -12.61 -8.61
C PRO A 70 -3.49 -11.26 -8.82
N LEU A 71 -4.07 -10.16 -8.34
CA LEU A 71 -3.49 -8.81 -8.52
C LEU A 71 -2.80 -8.30 -7.24
N GLY A 72 -2.69 -9.16 -6.23
CA GLY A 72 -2.05 -8.82 -4.97
C GLY A 72 -2.95 -8.04 -3.98
N PRO A 73 -2.49 -7.96 -2.72
CA PRO A 73 -3.26 -7.47 -1.57
C PRO A 73 -3.70 -6.01 -1.68
N PHE A 74 -2.84 -5.13 -2.18
CA PHE A 74 -3.21 -3.72 -2.32
C PHE A 74 -4.33 -3.54 -3.35
N LEU A 75 -4.24 -4.17 -4.53
CA LEU A 75 -5.29 -4.08 -5.54
C LEU A 75 -6.59 -4.75 -5.08
N HIS A 76 -6.51 -5.82 -4.29
CA HIS A 76 -7.70 -6.35 -3.60
C HIS A 76 -8.35 -5.28 -2.71
N TYR A 77 -7.54 -4.56 -1.90
CA TYR A 77 -8.06 -3.51 -1.03
C TYR A 77 -8.73 -2.38 -1.83
N VAL A 78 -8.09 -1.92 -2.91
CA VAL A 78 -8.63 -0.85 -3.76
C VAL A 78 -9.96 -1.24 -4.41
N PHE A 79 -10.06 -2.44 -5.00
CA PHE A 79 -11.26 -2.86 -5.72
C PHE A 79 -12.38 -3.35 -4.81
N TYR A 80 -12.05 -4.00 -3.69
CA TYR A 80 -13.03 -4.69 -2.84
C TYR A 80 -12.89 -4.29 -1.37
N GLY A 81 -11.69 -4.45 -0.80
CA GLY A 81 -11.49 -4.40 0.64
C GLY A 81 -11.93 -3.10 1.32
N TYR A 82 -11.78 -1.96 0.66
CA TYR A 82 -12.26 -0.68 1.16
C TYR A 82 -13.80 -0.66 1.30
N HIS A 83 -14.53 -1.13 0.29
CA HIS A 83 -15.99 -1.19 0.30
C HIS A 83 -16.53 -2.31 1.21
N GLU A 84 -15.77 -3.38 1.38
CA GLU A 84 -16.06 -4.47 2.32
C GLU A 84 -15.76 -4.11 3.78
N GLY A 85 -15.11 -2.96 4.04
CA GLY A 85 -14.71 -2.53 5.39
C GLY A 85 -13.60 -3.40 5.99
N ARG A 86 -12.76 -4.03 5.15
CA ARG A 86 -11.64 -4.83 5.60
C ARG A 86 -10.60 -3.96 6.31
N LYS A 87 -10.13 -4.45 7.45
CA LYS A 87 -9.08 -3.78 8.23
C LYS A 87 -7.72 -3.99 7.57
N PHE A 88 -6.96 -2.90 7.45
CA PHE A 88 -5.61 -2.87 6.86
C PHE A 88 -4.55 -2.35 7.83
N GLN A 89 -4.94 -1.99 9.05
CA GLN A 89 -4.06 -1.61 10.15
C GLN A 89 -4.50 -2.36 11.41
N ALA A 90 -3.56 -2.63 12.32
CA ALA A 90 -3.88 -3.11 13.65
C ALA A 90 -4.65 -2.01 14.41
N PRO A 91 -5.65 -2.36 15.24
CA PRO A 91 -6.35 -1.38 16.09
C PRO A 91 -5.43 -0.70 17.10
#